data_AF-A0A727NFJ1-F1
#
_entry.id   AF-A0A727NFJ1-F1
#
_cell.length_a   1.000
_cell.length_b   1.000
_cell.length_c   1.000
_cell.angle_alpha   90.00
_cell.angle_beta   90.00
_cell.angle_gamma   90.00
#
_symmetry.space_group_name_H-M   'P 1'
#
loop_
_entity.id
_entity.type
_entity.pdbx_description
1 polymer ?
#
loop_
_entity_poly.entity_id
_entity_poly.type
_entity_poly.pdbx_seq_one_letter_code
_entity_poly.pdbx_strand_id
1 'polypeptide(L)'
;PLRRVRDSFHSGLLWIGHQPGIKSRLTARENLHFFHPGDGARLPEALAQAGLAGFEDVPVARLSAGQQRRVALARLWLTRAALWVLDEPFTAIDVNGVARLTRRMAAHT
;
A
#
# COMPACT_ATOMS: atom_id res chain seq x y z
N PRO A 1 -15.98 24.75 7.29
CA PRO A 1 -16.09 23.42 7.93
C PRO A 1 -14.89 22.49 7.62
N LEU A 2 -14.74 21.99 6.38
CA LEU A 2 -13.64 21.09 6.00
C LEU A 2 -12.24 21.71 6.10
N ARG A 3 -12.09 23.00 5.76
CA ARG A 3 -10.79 23.71 5.87
C ARG A 3 -10.21 23.72 7.31
N ARG A 4 -11.06 23.62 8.35
CA ARG A 4 -10.62 23.65 9.76
C ARG A 4 -10.14 22.29 10.28
N VAL A 5 -10.50 21.20 9.61
CA VAL A 5 -10.19 19.82 10.00
C VAL A 5 -9.45 19.06 8.90
N ARG A 6 -8.90 19.78 7.92
CA ARG A 6 -8.33 19.19 6.70
C ARG A 6 -7.20 18.22 7.01
N ASP A 7 -6.29 18.62 7.88
CA ASP A 7 -5.10 17.82 8.20
C ASP A 7 -5.47 16.58 9.00
N SER A 8 -6.34 16.73 10.01
CA SER A 8 -6.86 15.59 10.77
C SER A 8 -7.64 14.63 9.88
N PHE A 9 -8.49 15.14 8.98
CA PHE A 9 -9.24 14.34 8.02
C PHE A 9 -8.32 13.56 7.07
N HIS A 10 -7.34 14.23 6.46
CA HIS A 10 -6.39 13.57 5.55
C HIS A 10 -5.46 12.59 6.28
N SER A 11 -5.09 12.85 7.54
CA SER A 11 -4.29 11.91 8.33
C SER A 11 -5.02 10.60 8.63
N GLY A 12 -6.35 10.63 8.67
CA GLY A 12 -7.22 9.47 8.86
C GLY A 12 -7.63 8.75 7.57
N LEU A 13 -7.11 9.17 6.41
CA LEU A 13 -7.49 8.67 5.09
C LEU A 13 -6.29 8.00 4.39
N LEU A 14 -6.49 6.77 3.92
CA LEU A 14 -5.60 6.15 2.94
C LEU A 14 -6.23 6.23 1.56
N TRP A 15 -5.54 6.88 0.62
CA TRP A 15 -5.96 6.97 -0.78
C TRP A 15 -4.99 6.20 -1.68
N ILE A 16 -5.51 5.26 -2.47
CA ILE A 16 -4.80 4.57 -3.55
C ILE A 16 -5.69 4.66 -4.80
N GLY A 17 -5.38 5.64 -5.66
CA GLY A 17 -6.10 5.85 -6.92
C GLY A 17 -5.50 5.06 -8.10
N HIS A 18 -5.99 5.34 -9.31
CA HIS A 18 -5.43 4.83 -10.57
C HIS A 18 -3.91 4.94 -10.64
N GLN A 19 -3.36 6.12 -10.27
CA GLN A 19 -1.92 6.28 -10.04
C GLN A 19 -1.59 5.96 -8.57
N PRO A 20 -0.79 4.92 -8.29
CA PRO A 20 -0.60 4.40 -6.94
C PRO A 20 0.33 5.26 -6.05
N GLY A 21 0.86 6.38 -6.55
CA GLY A 21 1.72 7.28 -5.76
C GLY A 21 3.09 6.70 -5.39
N ILE A 22 3.61 5.76 -6.19
CA ILE A 22 4.91 5.10 -5.99
C ILE A 22 6.04 5.87 -6.68
N LYS A 23 7.21 5.90 -6.05
CA LYS A 23 8.43 6.49 -6.60
C LYS A 23 9.22 5.39 -7.31
N SER A 24 9.27 5.48 -8.64
CA SER A 24 9.89 4.46 -9.50
C SER A 24 11.37 4.22 -9.25
N ARG A 25 12.11 5.27 -8.83
CA ARG A 25 13.54 5.18 -8.50
C ARG A 25 13.83 4.52 -7.16
N LEU A 26 12.84 4.43 -6.28
CA LEU A 26 12.98 3.80 -4.98
C LEU A 26 12.63 2.31 -5.06
N THR A 27 13.19 1.53 -4.15
CA THR A 27 12.82 0.13 -3.92
C THR A 27 11.41 -0.01 -3.34
N ALA A 28 10.86 -1.23 -3.34
CA ALA A 28 9.57 -1.50 -2.70
C ALA A 28 9.59 -1.13 -1.20
N ARG A 29 10.66 -1.50 -0.50
CA ARG A 29 10.87 -1.18 0.92
C ARG A 29 11.00 0.32 1.16
N GLU A 30 11.79 1.04 0.37
CA GLU A 30 11.94 2.50 0.49
C GLU A 30 10.63 3.24 0.21
N ASN A 31 9.82 2.76 -0.73
CA ASN A 31 8.49 3.32 -0.97
C ASN A 31 7.60 3.22 0.26
N LEU A 32 7.58 2.07 0.94
CA LEU A 32 6.80 1.93 2.18
C LEU A 32 7.40 2.75 3.32
N HIS A 33 8.71 2.75 3.47
CA HIS A 33 9.38 3.56 4.49
C HIS A 33 9.08 5.05 4.34
N PHE A 34 8.99 5.56 3.10
CA PHE A 34 8.59 6.95 2.84
C PHE A 34 7.23 7.30 3.44
N PHE A 35 6.24 6.40 3.37
CA PHE A 35 4.90 6.63 3.92
C PHE A 35 4.77 6.22 5.39
N HIS A 36 5.61 5.31 5.85
CA HIS A 36 5.56 4.67 7.16
C HIS A 36 6.96 4.62 7.81
N PRO A 37 7.60 5.78 8.07
CA PRO A 37 8.99 5.81 8.52
C PRO A 37 9.21 5.11 9.88
N GLY A 38 8.18 5.07 10.74
CA GLY A 38 8.23 4.41 12.05
C GLY A 38 7.93 2.90 12.04
N ASP A 39 7.55 2.31 10.91
CA ASP A 39 7.15 0.90 10.81
C ASP A 39 8.24 0.00 10.22
N GLY A 40 9.52 0.37 10.34
CA GLY A 40 10.66 -0.31 9.71
C GLY A 40 10.65 -1.83 9.87
N ALA A 41 10.39 -2.33 11.09
CA ALA A 41 10.32 -3.76 11.38
C ALA A 41 9.13 -4.49 10.73
N ARG A 42 8.07 -3.77 10.37
CA ARG A 42 6.83 -4.31 9.77
C ARG A 42 6.81 -4.24 8.25
N LEU A 43 7.74 -3.49 7.63
CA LEU A 43 7.80 -3.33 6.17
C LEU A 43 7.96 -4.66 5.42
N PRO A 44 8.85 -5.59 5.85
CA PRO A 44 9.03 -6.86 5.15
C PRO A 44 7.75 -7.71 5.17
N GLU A 45 7.08 -7.78 6.32
CA GLU A 45 5.83 -8.51 6.46
C GLU A 45 4.71 -7.90 5.59
N ALA A 46 4.58 -6.58 5.58
CA ALA A 46 3.60 -5.90 4.73
C ALA A 46 3.83 -6.17 3.23
N LEU A 47 5.09 -6.19 2.77
CA LEU A 47 5.44 -6.58 1.39
C LEU A 47 5.12 -8.05 1.12
N ALA A 48 5.45 -8.94 2.06
CA ALA A 48 5.14 -10.37 1.92
C ALA A 48 3.63 -10.61 1.80
N GLN A 49 2.81 -9.94 2.62
CA GLN A 49 1.34 -10.03 2.53
C GLN A 49 0.80 -9.52 1.18
N ALA A 50 1.45 -8.47 0.63
CA ALA A 50 1.18 -7.97 -0.72
C ALA A 50 1.75 -8.87 -1.84
N GLY A 51 2.35 -10.02 -1.53
CA GLY A 51 2.93 -10.93 -2.52
C GLY A 51 4.18 -10.37 -3.19
N LEU A 52 5.01 -9.67 -2.41
CA LEU A 52 6.28 -9.05 -2.84
C LEU A 52 7.47 -9.56 -2.00
N ALA A 53 7.33 -10.71 -1.34
CA ALA A 53 8.47 -11.37 -0.70
C ALA A 53 9.57 -11.63 -1.75
N GLY A 54 10.81 -11.26 -1.44
CA GLY A 54 11.96 -11.32 -2.35
C GLY A 54 12.10 -10.16 -3.33
N PHE A 55 11.19 -9.17 -3.30
CA PHE A 55 11.25 -7.96 -4.13
C PHE A 55 11.50 -6.68 -3.33
N GLU A 56 11.84 -6.80 -2.04
CA GLU A 56 11.93 -5.69 -1.08
C GLU A 56 12.92 -4.62 -1.54
N ASP A 57 14.07 -5.06 -2.05
CA ASP A 57 15.19 -4.21 -2.46
C ASP A 57 15.26 -4.01 -3.98
N VAL A 58 14.21 -4.39 -4.71
CA VAL A 58 14.12 -4.18 -6.15
C VAL A 58 13.56 -2.79 -6.43
N PRO A 59 14.24 -1.94 -7.23
CA PRO A 59 13.70 -0.66 -7.67
C PRO A 59 12.34 -0.86 -8.36
N VAL A 60 11.35 -0.05 -7.98
CA VAL A 60 9.97 -0.18 -8.46
C VAL A 60 9.88 -0.09 -9.98
N ALA A 61 10.76 0.67 -10.64
CA ALA A 61 10.86 0.74 -12.10
C ALA A 61 11.12 -0.61 -12.80
N ARG A 62 11.66 -1.61 -12.08
CA ARG A 62 11.94 -2.96 -12.62
C ARG A 62 10.81 -3.96 -12.34
N LEU A 63 9.79 -3.55 -11.57
CA LEU A 63 8.65 -4.39 -11.24
C LEU A 63 7.60 -4.31 -12.36
N SER A 64 6.85 -5.39 -12.56
CA SER A 64 5.69 -5.38 -13.45
C SER A 64 4.62 -4.40 -12.95
N ALA A 65 3.74 -3.92 -13.82
CA ALA A 65 2.66 -3.01 -13.42
C ALA A 65 1.81 -3.55 -12.25
N GLY A 66 1.54 -4.86 -12.23
CA GLY A 66 0.84 -5.53 -11.13
C GLY A 66 1.65 -5.52 -9.83
N GLN A 67 2.96 -5.79 -9.88
CA GLN A 67 3.83 -5.70 -8.70
C GLN A 67 3.94 -4.26 -8.18
N GLN A 68 4.10 -3.28 -9.07
CA GLN A 68 4.10 -1.85 -8.74
C GLN A 68 2.82 -1.44 -7.99
N ARG A 69 1.67 -1.92 -8.47
CA ARG A 69 0.38 -1.71 -7.79
C ARG A 69 0.35 -2.35 -6.40
N ARG A 70 0.88 -3.56 -6.27
CA ARG A 70 0.98 -4.26 -4.97
C ARG A 70 1.93 -3.55 -3.99
N VAL A 71 2.94 -2.83 -4.45
CA VAL A 71 3.79 -1.98 -3.57
C VAL A 71 2.95 -0.91 -2.88
N ALA A 72 2.02 -0.27 -3.58
CA ALA A 72 1.12 0.69 -2.95
C ALA A 72 0.09 0.02 -2.04
N LEU A 73 -0.47 -1.11 -2.45
CA LEU A 73 -1.43 -1.87 -1.63
C LEU A 73 -0.80 -2.43 -0.35
N ALA A 74 0.51 -2.65 -0.29
CA ALA A 74 1.21 -3.08 0.93
C ALA A 74 0.99 -2.11 2.11
N ARG A 75 0.67 -0.85 1.84
CA ARG A 75 0.30 0.15 2.87
C ARG A 75 -0.94 -0.24 3.69
N LEU A 76 -1.81 -1.11 3.17
CA LEU A 76 -3.02 -1.59 3.87
C LEU A 76 -2.71 -2.41 5.13
N TRP A 77 -1.52 -2.99 5.22
CA TRP A 77 -1.06 -3.72 6.41
C TRP A 77 -0.32 -2.82 7.42
N LEU A 78 0.04 -1.60 7.03
CA LEU A 78 0.78 -0.65 7.87
C LEU A 78 -0.10 0.48 8.41
N THR A 79 -1.05 0.93 7.61
CA THR A 79 -1.87 2.10 7.90
C THR A 79 -2.76 1.94 9.14
N ARG A 80 -2.99 3.07 9.82
CA ARG A 80 -4.00 3.25 10.88
C ARG A 80 -5.17 4.14 10.43
N ALA A 81 -5.23 4.46 9.13
CA ALA A 81 -6.30 5.27 8.57
C ALA A 81 -7.66 4.58 8.73
N ALA A 82 -8.64 5.31 9.25
CA ALA A 82 -10.00 4.80 9.47
C ALA A 82 -10.80 4.66 8.17
N LEU A 83 -10.48 5.47 7.15
CA LEU A 83 -11.13 5.42 5.85
C LEU A 83 -10.11 5.04 4.77
N TRP A 84 -10.44 4.04 3.96
CA TRP A 84 -9.66 3.65 2.79
C TRP A 84 -10.46 3.91 1.53
N VAL A 85 -9.85 4.60 0.57
CA VAL A 85 -10.40 4.77 -0.78
C VAL A 85 -9.44 4.11 -1.75
N LEU A 86 -9.93 3.04 -2.37
CA LEU A 86 -9.17 2.18 -3.26
C LEU A 86 -9.86 2.14 -4.62
N ASP A 87 -9.19 2.64 -5.63
CA ASP A 87 -9.66 2.62 -7.01
C ASP A 87 -9.22 1.30 -7.66
N GLU A 88 -10.15 0.45 -8.11
CA GLU A 88 -9.92 -0.87 -8.70
C GLU A 88 -8.90 -1.79 -7.96
N PRO A 89 -9.01 -2.02 -6.64
CA PRO A 89 -7.97 -2.67 -5.85
C PRO A 89 -7.56 -4.08 -6.31
N PHE A 90 -8.41 -4.77 -7.06
CA PHE A 90 -8.18 -6.15 -7.53
C PHE A 90 -7.52 -6.26 -8.92
N THR A 91 -7.34 -5.14 -9.63
CA THR A 91 -6.76 -5.15 -10.98
C THR A 91 -5.34 -5.70 -10.98
N ALA A 92 -5.05 -6.64 -11.89
CA ALA A 92 -3.74 -7.28 -12.07
C ALA A 92 -3.20 -8.02 -10.83
N ILE A 93 -4.10 -8.57 -10.00
CA ILE A 93 -3.78 -9.44 -8.86
C ILE A 93 -4.27 -10.86 -9.15
N ASP A 94 -3.47 -11.87 -8.80
CA ASP A 94 -3.88 -13.28 -8.91
C ASP A 94 -4.93 -13.67 -7.85
N VAL A 95 -5.54 -14.84 -8.00
CA VAL A 95 -6.60 -15.35 -7.12
C VAL A 95 -6.19 -15.37 -5.64
N ASN A 96 -4.93 -15.74 -5.36
CA ASN A 96 -4.42 -15.80 -3.99
C ASN A 96 -4.26 -14.39 -3.40
N GLY A 97 -3.79 -13.44 -4.19
CA GLY A 97 -3.67 -12.04 -3.81
C GLY A 97 -5.03 -11.38 -3.59
N VAL A 98 -6.03 -11.68 -4.42
CA VAL A 98 -7.43 -11.25 -4.20
C VAL A 98 -7.92 -11.78 -2.87
N ALA A 99 -7.75 -13.06 -2.56
CA ALA A 99 -8.16 -13.63 -1.28
C ALA A 99 -7.47 -12.97 -0.08
N ARG A 100 -6.16 -12.69 -0.16
CA ARG A 100 -5.43 -11.95 0.89
C ARG A 100 -5.96 -10.54 1.07
N LEU A 101 -6.17 -9.82 -0.03
CA LEU A 101 -6.65 -8.44 -0.01
C LEU A 101 -8.08 -8.35 0.56
N THR A 102 -8.97 -9.24 0.12
CA THR A 102 -10.34 -9.34 0.65
C THR A 102 -10.33 -9.62 2.15
N ARG A 103 -9.50 -10.56 2.64
CA ARG A 103 -9.36 -10.79 4.08
C ARG A 103 -8.85 -9.56 4.82
N ARG A 104 -7.88 -8.83 4.24
CA ARG A 104 -7.36 -7.62 4.87
C ARG A 104 -8.43 -6.53 4.98
N MET A 105 -9.22 -6.34 3.92
CA MET A 105 -10.33 -5.39 3.88
C MET A 105 -11.44 -5.79 4.87
N ALA A 106 -11.78 -7.07 4.98
CA ALA A 106 -12.76 -7.56 5.95
C ALA A 106 -12.31 -7.38 7.42
N ALA A 107 -11.00 -7.38 7.66
CA ALA A 107 -10.40 -7.10 8.97
C ALA A 107 -10.14 -5.60 9.22
N HIS A 108 -10.66 -4.71 8.37
CA HIS A 108 -10.64 -3.26 8.61
C HIS A 108 -11.88 -2.89 9.43
N THR A 109 -11.69 -2.21 10.57
CA THR A 109 -12.74 -1.82 11.53
C THR A 109 -12.61 -0.35 11.88
#